data_AF-A0A962GWP5-F1
#
_entry.id   AF-A0A962GWP5-F1
#
_cell.length_a   1.000
_cell.length_b   1.000
_cell.length_c   1.000
_cell.angle_alpha   90.00
_cell.angle_beta   90.00
_cell.angle_gamma   90.00
#
_symmetry.space_group_name_H-M   'P 1'
#
loop_
_entity.id
_entity.type
_entity.pdbx_description
1 polymer ?
#
loop_
_entity_poly.entity_id
_entity_poly.type
_entity_poly.pdbx_seq_one_letter_code
_entity_poly.pdbx_strand_id
1 'polypeptide(L)'
;MKTKITLSALVLVLASVSADAALYSRLGGQAYYDDTLNVTWLQDAGLAATNTFGVSGIDAQGRMSWDTAQSWIAAMNSANYLGANTWRLPNMVDINNDGCQDNFARQNTDCGYNVVSVGPNASEMASMFYDTLGNLAYWGPAPYSGVMPGDVPQLSALGIQNSGPFSGLGNNTTEYYLFWYGLQTTSNYPSPDLANPDNAWYFGPPSGGQRVLDKSVLNRAWAVLDGDIAVVPVPAAVWLFGSALGLMGFARRKAS
;
A
#
# COMPACT_ATOMS: atom_id res chain seq x y z
N MET A 1 46.20 -51.62 -23.15
CA MET A 1 44.85 -51.02 -23.31
C MET A 1 44.26 -50.77 -21.93
N LYS A 2 44.35 -49.54 -21.39
CA LYS A 2 43.64 -49.11 -20.18
C LYS A 2 43.34 -47.60 -20.31
N THR A 3 42.18 -47.28 -20.85
CA THR A 3 41.69 -45.91 -21.02
C THR A 3 41.19 -45.40 -19.67
N LYS A 4 41.81 -44.34 -19.14
CA LYS A 4 41.32 -43.66 -17.93
C LYS A 4 40.33 -42.58 -18.37
N ILE A 5 39.06 -42.77 -18.04
CA ILE A 5 38.00 -41.77 -18.22
C ILE A 5 38.01 -40.90 -16.98
N THR A 6 38.40 -39.63 -17.13
CA THR A 6 38.33 -38.64 -16.05
C THR A 6 36.95 -38.00 -16.10
N LEU A 7 36.12 -38.26 -15.08
CA LEU A 7 34.80 -37.66 -14.94
C LEU A 7 34.97 -36.32 -14.19
N SER A 8 34.88 -35.20 -14.90
CA SER A 8 34.85 -33.86 -14.28
C SER A 8 33.44 -33.58 -13.78
N ALA A 9 33.27 -33.52 -12.46
CA ALA A 9 32.01 -33.12 -11.84
C ALA A 9 31.86 -31.59 -11.91
N LEU A 10 30.87 -31.12 -12.66
CA LEU A 10 30.47 -29.72 -12.71
C LEU A 10 29.60 -29.42 -11.49
N VAL A 11 30.13 -28.67 -10.51
CA VAL A 11 29.36 -28.18 -9.36
C VAL A 11 28.60 -26.94 -9.81
N LEU A 12 27.28 -27.06 -9.99
CA LEU A 12 26.38 -25.92 -10.16
C LEU A 12 26.16 -25.26 -8.80
N VAL A 13 26.78 -24.11 -8.57
CA VAL A 13 26.44 -23.24 -7.44
C VAL A 13 25.15 -22.50 -7.81
N LEU A 14 24.03 -22.96 -7.26
CA LEU A 14 22.78 -22.20 -7.29
C LEU A 14 22.92 -21.03 -6.34
N ALA A 15 23.26 -19.85 -6.87
CA ALA A 15 23.11 -18.60 -6.14
C ALA A 15 21.61 -18.35 -5.99
N SER A 16 21.09 -18.51 -4.77
CA SER A 16 19.76 -18.02 -4.41
C SER A 16 19.79 -16.49 -4.49
N VAL A 17 19.26 -15.94 -5.58
CA VAL A 17 18.85 -14.53 -5.62
C VAL A 17 17.74 -14.37 -4.60
N SER A 18 18.00 -13.61 -3.53
CA SER A 18 16.91 -13.05 -2.74
C SER A 18 16.11 -12.14 -3.66
N ALA A 19 14.80 -12.40 -3.79
CA ALA A 19 13.90 -11.42 -4.36
C ALA A 19 13.75 -10.31 -3.32
N ASP A 20 14.59 -9.28 -3.40
CA ASP A 20 14.30 -8.03 -2.69
C ASP A 20 13.04 -7.44 -3.33
N ALA A 21 12.00 -7.22 -2.53
CA ALA A 21 10.80 -6.51 -2.98
C ALA A 21 11.24 -5.12 -3.49
N ALA A 22 11.03 -4.84 -4.78
CA ALA A 22 11.56 -3.65 -5.40
C ALA A 22 10.44 -2.63 -5.65
N LEU A 23 10.59 -1.44 -5.06
CA LEU A 23 9.75 -0.29 -5.36
C LEU A 23 10.36 0.51 -6.51
N TYR A 24 9.69 0.51 -7.67
CA TYR A 24 10.13 1.26 -8.82
C TYR A 24 9.38 2.58 -8.91
N SER A 25 10.11 3.69 -8.87
CA SER A 25 9.53 5.02 -9.05
C SER A 25 8.82 5.14 -10.40
N ARG A 26 7.62 5.74 -10.38
CA ARG A 26 6.82 6.09 -11.54
C ARG A 26 6.43 7.56 -11.47
N LEU A 27 6.12 8.12 -12.64
CA LEU A 27 5.58 9.48 -12.75
C LEU A 27 6.43 10.55 -12.05
N GLY A 28 7.76 10.39 -12.07
CA GLY A 28 8.69 11.30 -11.41
C GLY A 28 8.65 11.24 -9.87
N GLY A 29 8.28 10.09 -9.29
CA GLY A 29 8.21 9.90 -7.84
C GLY A 29 6.84 10.16 -7.22
N GLN A 30 5.81 10.39 -8.03
CA GLN A 30 4.43 10.56 -7.55
C GLN A 30 3.76 9.22 -7.23
N ALA A 31 4.30 8.11 -7.74
CA ALA A 31 3.82 6.77 -7.47
C ALA A 31 4.98 5.75 -7.51
N TYR A 32 4.79 4.59 -6.91
CA TYR A 32 5.80 3.52 -6.85
C TYR A 32 5.16 2.18 -7.18
N TYR A 33 5.66 1.53 -8.22
CA TYR A 33 5.26 0.18 -8.60
C TYR A 33 5.96 -0.84 -7.69
N ASP A 34 5.16 -1.69 -7.05
CA ASP A 34 5.54 -2.82 -6.22
C ASP A 34 5.44 -4.09 -7.06
N ASP A 35 6.57 -4.70 -7.38
CA ASP A 35 6.64 -5.90 -8.21
C ASP A 35 6.26 -7.20 -7.49
N THR A 36 6.18 -7.17 -6.17
CA THR A 36 5.79 -8.33 -5.36
C THR A 36 4.27 -8.48 -5.38
N LEU A 37 3.56 -7.39 -5.16
CA LEU A 37 2.10 -7.34 -5.20
C LEU A 37 1.54 -7.11 -6.62
N ASN A 38 2.40 -6.67 -7.56
CA ASN A 38 1.99 -6.19 -8.89
C ASN A 38 0.91 -5.10 -8.77
N VAL A 39 1.21 -4.07 -7.97
CA VAL A 39 0.35 -2.88 -7.78
C VAL A 39 1.21 -1.62 -7.78
N THR A 40 0.61 -0.48 -8.08
CA THR A 40 1.24 0.82 -7.96
C THR A 40 0.63 1.60 -6.79
N TRP A 41 1.47 1.97 -5.82
CA TRP A 41 1.09 2.79 -4.68
C TRP A 41 1.27 4.27 -5.00
N LEU A 42 0.30 5.10 -4.60
CA LEU A 42 0.50 6.54 -4.59
C LEU A 42 1.59 6.90 -3.56
N GLN A 43 2.50 7.81 -3.89
CA GLN A 43 3.59 8.19 -2.98
C GLN A 43 3.07 8.87 -1.70
N ASP A 44 2.06 9.73 -1.82
CA ASP A 44 1.45 10.42 -0.70
C ASP A 44 0.21 9.66 -0.19
N ALA A 45 0.38 8.88 0.88
CA ALA A 45 -0.73 8.21 1.53
C ALA A 45 -1.73 9.18 2.17
N GLY A 46 -1.35 10.45 2.36
CA GLY A 46 -2.19 11.51 2.92
C GLY A 46 -2.90 12.39 1.90
N LEU A 47 -2.90 12.04 0.59
CA LEU A 47 -3.34 12.94 -0.49
C LEU A 47 -4.68 13.61 -0.23
N ALA A 48 -5.65 12.91 0.36
CA ALA A 48 -6.99 13.45 0.59
C ALA A 48 -7.03 14.71 1.47
N ALA A 49 -5.98 14.97 2.26
CA ALA A 49 -5.85 16.21 3.04
C ALA A 49 -5.61 17.45 2.15
N THR A 50 -5.03 17.26 0.96
CA THR A 50 -4.70 18.36 0.03
C THR A 50 -5.51 18.32 -1.26
N ASN A 51 -6.07 17.16 -1.61
CA ASN A 51 -6.89 16.98 -2.80
C ASN A 51 -8.10 16.07 -2.50
N THR A 52 -9.26 16.68 -2.31
CA THR A 52 -10.52 15.97 -2.03
C THR A 52 -11.26 15.53 -3.29
N PHE A 53 -10.80 15.93 -4.48
CA PHE A 53 -11.54 15.79 -5.74
C PHE A 53 -12.99 16.33 -5.70
N GLY A 54 -13.25 17.31 -4.81
CA GLY A 54 -14.58 17.90 -4.63
C GLY A 54 -15.53 17.10 -3.74
N VAL A 55 -15.08 16.00 -3.13
CA VAL A 55 -15.88 15.20 -2.20
C VAL A 55 -15.99 15.91 -0.85
N SER A 56 -17.22 15.98 -0.32
CA SER A 56 -17.51 16.51 1.01
C SER A 56 -17.37 15.41 2.09
N GLY A 57 -17.25 15.81 3.36
CA GLY A 57 -17.09 14.86 4.47
C GLY A 57 -15.64 14.38 4.70
N ILE A 58 -14.67 15.04 4.07
CA ILE A 58 -13.24 14.87 4.31
C ILE A 58 -12.76 16.02 5.19
N ASP A 59 -12.12 15.71 6.32
CA ASP A 59 -11.61 16.73 7.23
C ASP A 59 -10.26 17.33 6.78
N ALA A 60 -9.76 18.32 7.52
CA ALA A 60 -8.51 19.01 7.20
C ALA A 60 -7.26 18.10 7.25
N GLN A 61 -7.37 16.95 7.90
CA GLN A 61 -6.33 15.93 7.97
C GLN A 61 -6.51 14.87 6.88
N GLY A 62 -7.55 14.95 6.04
CA GLY A 62 -7.84 13.94 5.02
C GLY A 62 -8.52 12.69 5.57
N ARG A 63 -9.09 12.74 6.78
CA ARG A 63 -9.86 11.64 7.37
C ARG A 63 -11.31 11.71 6.92
N MET A 64 -11.92 10.54 6.77
CA MET A 64 -13.26 10.38 6.23
C MET A 64 -13.87 9.03 6.62
N SER A 65 -15.20 8.92 6.55
CA SER A 65 -15.90 7.63 6.69
C SER A 65 -15.52 6.69 5.54
N TRP A 66 -15.77 5.40 5.70
CA TRP A 66 -15.47 4.43 4.64
C TRP A 66 -16.23 4.72 3.35
N ASP A 67 -17.53 5.04 3.43
CA ASP A 67 -18.33 5.37 2.23
C ASP A 67 -17.84 6.65 1.55
N THR A 68 -17.34 7.63 2.32
CA THR A 68 -16.69 8.83 1.77
C THR A 68 -15.35 8.48 1.10
N ALA A 69 -14.58 7.53 1.64
CA ALA A 69 -13.35 7.04 1.00
C ALA A 69 -13.62 6.38 -0.36
N GLN A 70 -14.68 5.56 -0.44
CA GLN A 70 -15.13 4.99 -1.72
C GLN A 70 -15.54 6.09 -2.71
N SER A 71 -16.22 7.13 -2.24
CA SER A 71 -16.58 8.29 -3.06
C SER A 71 -15.36 9.10 -3.52
N TRP A 72 -14.35 9.26 -2.66
CA TRP A 72 -13.09 9.92 -2.98
C TRP A 72 -12.31 9.19 -4.07
N ILE A 73 -12.23 7.85 -4.00
CA ILE A 73 -11.67 7.01 -5.07
C ILE A 73 -12.46 7.18 -6.38
N ALA A 74 -13.79 7.15 -6.33
CA ALA A 74 -14.61 7.34 -7.54
C ALA A 74 -14.40 8.72 -8.19
N ALA A 75 -14.26 9.77 -7.38
CA ALA A 75 -13.97 11.12 -7.85
C ALA A 75 -12.54 11.24 -8.40
N MET A 76 -11.54 10.64 -7.74
CA MET A 76 -10.15 10.54 -8.21
C MET A 76 -10.07 9.90 -9.60
N ASN A 77 -10.82 8.79 -9.79
CA ASN A 77 -10.90 8.11 -11.07
C ASN A 77 -11.61 8.94 -12.14
N SER A 78 -12.68 9.65 -11.77
CA SER A 78 -13.39 10.55 -12.68
C SER A 78 -12.51 11.73 -13.13
N ALA A 79 -11.59 12.17 -12.27
CA ALA A 79 -10.59 13.20 -12.58
C ALA A 79 -9.41 12.70 -13.41
N ASN A 80 -9.34 11.38 -13.70
CA ASN A 80 -8.21 10.73 -14.36
C ASN A 80 -6.86 11.09 -13.70
N TYR A 81 -6.83 11.06 -12.37
CA TYR A 81 -5.68 11.53 -11.60
C TYR A 81 -4.41 10.77 -11.97
N LEU A 82 -3.34 11.52 -12.25
CA LEU A 82 -2.07 11.01 -12.77
C LEU A 82 -2.18 10.20 -14.08
N GLY A 83 -3.24 10.43 -14.86
CA GLY A 83 -3.48 9.72 -16.11
C GLY A 83 -4.06 8.32 -15.94
N ALA A 84 -4.53 7.97 -14.75
CA ALA A 84 -5.21 6.70 -14.46
C ALA A 84 -6.59 6.93 -13.84
N ASN A 85 -7.49 5.96 -14.08
CA ASN A 85 -8.87 5.98 -13.61
C ASN A 85 -9.33 4.65 -12.98
N THR A 86 -8.37 3.82 -12.57
CA THR A 86 -8.58 2.53 -11.92
C THR A 86 -7.93 2.49 -10.53
N TRP A 87 -7.81 3.65 -9.88
CA TRP A 87 -7.42 3.73 -8.47
C TRP A 87 -8.48 3.04 -7.60
N ARG A 88 -8.02 2.44 -6.51
CA ARG A 88 -8.84 1.78 -5.49
C ARG A 88 -8.22 1.95 -4.11
N LEU A 89 -9.00 1.65 -3.07
CA LEU A 89 -8.43 1.37 -1.77
C LEU A 89 -7.65 0.04 -1.81
N PRO A 90 -6.69 -0.18 -0.90
CA PRO A 90 -5.94 -1.42 -0.85
C PRO A 90 -6.84 -2.60 -0.52
N ASN A 91 -6.46 -3.78 -0.95
CA ASN A 91 -7.19 -5.03 -0.74
C ASN A 91 -6.62 -5.82 0.44
N MET A 92 -7.50 -6.65 1.01
CA MET A 92 -7.17 -7.71 1.95
C MET A 92 -8.19 -8.85 1.82
N VAL A 93 -7.92 -9.98 2.44
CA VAL A 93 -8.81 -11.15 2.47
C VAL A 93 -9.27 -11.41 3.91
N ASP A 94 -10.58 -11.35 4.14
CA ASP A 94 -11.20 -11.77 5.41
C ASP A 94 -11.22 -13.31 5.42
N ILE A 95 -10.24 -13.90 6.11
CA ILE A 95 -10.02 -15.34 6.12
C ILE A 95 -11.14 -15.98 6.93
N ASN A 96 -11.89 -16.86 6.29
CA ASN A 96 -13.12 -17.48 6.83
C ASN A 96 -14.34 -16.54 6.94
N ASN A 97 -14.25 -15.29 6.48
CA ASN A 97 -15.36 -14.32 6.47
C ASN A 97 -15.99 -14.12 7.86
N ASP A 98 -15.14 -14.02 8.88
CA ASP A 98 -15.54 -13.92 10.29
C ASP A 98 -15.53 -12.49 10.85
N GLY A 99 -15.08 -11.51 10.03
CA GLY A 99 -15.03 -10.09 10.37
C GLY A 99 -14.35 -9.79 11.70
N CYS A 100 -13.27 -10.53 11.99
CA CYS A 100 -12.48 -10.41 13.20
C CYS A 100 -13.18 -10.83 14.51
N GLN A 101 -14.17 -11.71 14.45
CA GLN A 101 -14.94 -12.05 15.65
C GLN A 101 -14.12 -12.82 16.71
N ASP A 102 -13.38 -13.84 16.31
CA ASP A 102 -12.65 -14.75 17.22
C ASP A 102 -11.23 -15.09 16.73
N ASN A 103 -10.73 -14.38 15.71
CA ASN A 103 -9.44 -14.67 15.07
C ASN A 103 -8.37 -13.61 15.37
N PHE A 104 -8.63 -12.65 16.26
CA PHE A 104 -7.62 -11.66 16.65
C PHE A 104 -6.39 -12.38 17.18
N ALA A 105 -5.27 -12.32 16.46
CA ALA A 105 -4.05 -13.01 16.84
C ALA A 105 -2.83 -12.17 16.47
N ARG A 106 -1.66 -12.67 16.87
CA ARG A 106 -0.37 -11.99 16.63
C ARG A 106 0.48 -12.70 15.58
N GLN A 107 -0.07 -13.69 14.88
CA GLN A 107 0.62 -14.44 13.85
C GLN A 107 -0.38 -15.22 12.98
N ASN A 108 -0.11 -15.32 11.67
CA ASN A 108 -0.85 -16.18 10.72
C ASN A 108 -2.38 -15.96 10.75
N THR A 109 -2.79 -14.70 10.85
CA THR A 109 -4.19 -14.26 10.91
C THR A 109 -4.40 -13.11 9.92
N ASP A 110 -5.63 -12.75 9.63
CA ASP A 110 -6.05 -11.53 8.96
C ASP A 110 -6.56 -10.48 9.95
N CYS A 111 -6.64 -10.78 11.26
CA CYS A 111 -6.95 -9.79 12.28
C CYS A 111 -5.95 -9.76 13.44
N GLY A 112 -5.45 -8.58 13.76
CA GLY A 112 -4.51 -8.33 14.86
C GLY A 112 -3.16 -7.87 14.33
N TYR A 113 -2.09 -8.55 14.72
CA TYR A 113 -0.71 -8.16 14.40
C TYR A 113 0.02 -9.29 13.67
N ASN A 114 1.05 -8.93 12.90
CA ASN A 114 1.79 -9.87 12.04
C ASN A 114 0.82 -10.72 11.20
N VAL A 115 -0.14 -10.01 10.60
CA VAL A 115 -1.17 -10.60 9.74
C VAL A 115 -0.58 -11.12 8.44
N VAL A 116 -1.34 -11.90 7.68
CA VAL A 116 -0.89 -12.47 6.41
C VAL A 116 -0.47 -11.35 5.45
N SER A 117 0.81 -11.34 5.11
CA SER A 117 1.47 -10.28 4.33
C SER A 117 2.15 -10.81 3.07
N VAL A 118 2.13 -12.14 2.86
CA VAL A 118 2.71 -12.81 1.69
C VAL A 118 1.74 -13.85 1.10
N GLY A 119 1.88 -14.12 -0.18
CA GLY A 119 1.08 -15.12 -0.90
C GLY A 119 -0.32 -14.63 -1.28
N PRO A 120 -1.22 -15.54 -1.72
CA PRO A 120 -2.48 -15.17 -2.36
C PRO A 120 -3.51 -14.50 -1.43
N ASN A 121 -3.33 -14.61 -0.12
CA ASN A 121 -4.19 -13.98 0.90
C ASN A 121 -3.51 -12.79 1.58
N ALA A 122 -2.41 -12.28 1.01
CA ALA A 122 -1.71 -11.13 1.57
C ALA A 122 -2.64 -9.91 1.62
N SER A 123 -2.73 -9.30 2.79
CA SER A 123 -3.21 -7.92 2.90
C SER A 123 -2.18 -6.98 2.26
N GLU A 124 -2.60 -6.16 1.31
CA GLU A 124 -1.67 -5.31 0.55
C GLU A 124 -0.93 -4.31 1.46
N MET A 125 -1.63 -3.66 2.40
CA MET A 125 -0.97 -2.74 3.34
C MET A 125 -0.09 -3.49 4.36
N ALA A 126 -0.44 -4.73 4.72
CA ALA A 126 0.43 -5.54 5.58
C ALA A 126 1.70 -5.97 4.84
N SER A 127 1.59 -6.40 3.58
CA SER A 127 2.73 -6.75 2.72
C SER A 127 3.65 -5.55 2.48
N MET A 128 3.08 -4.38 2.19
CA MET A 128 3.83 -3.13 2.12
C MET A 128 4.55 -2.83 3.44
N PHE A 129 3.84 -2.94 4.57
CA PHE A 129 4.38 -2.59 5.88
C PHE A 129 5.48 -3.56 6.36
N TYR A 130 5.20 -4.86 6.40
CA TYR A 130 6.06 -5.90 6.98
C TYR A 130 7.17 -6.33 6.04
N ASP A 131 6.84 -6.62 4.78
CA ASP A 131 7.78 -7.26 3.86
C ASP A 131 8.54 -6.23 3.03
N THR A 132 7.83 -5.27 2.44
CA THR A 132 8.45 -4.28 1.54
C THR A 132 9.23 -3.22 2.31
N LEU A 133 8.65 -2.67 3.38
CA LEU A 133 9.29 -1.64 4.19
C LEU A 133 10.06 -2.20 5.39
N GLY A 134 9.90 -3.49 5.72
CA GLY A 134 10.63 -4.11 6.83
C GLY A 134 10.24 -3.54 8.20
N ASN A 135 9.02 -3.05 8.37
CA ASN A 135 8.54 -2.57 9.66
C ASN A 135 8.14 -3.73 10.57
N LEU A 136 8.19 -3.48 11.88
CA LEU A 136 7.76 -4.40 12.91
C LEU A 136 6.41 -3.96 13.47
N ALA A 137 5.54 -4.92 13.78
CA ALA A 137 4.36 -4.65 14.59
C ALA A 137 4.75 -4.22 16.01
N TYR A 138 3.90 -3.43 16.65
CA TYR A 138 4.07 -3.08 18.06
C TYR A 138 4.06 -4.31 18.97
N TRP A 139 3.21 -5.29 18.65
CA TRP A 139 3.21 -6.58 19.32
C TRP A 139 3.83 -7.65 18.42
N GLY A 140 4.88 -8.29 18.93
CA GLY A 140 5.53 -9.40 18.24
C GLY A 140 4.68 -10.68 18.21
N PRO A 141 5.10 -11.66 17.39
CA PRO A 141 4.40 -12.94 17.28
C PRO A 141 4.26 -13.65 18.62
N ALA A 142 3.10 -14.26 18.84
CA ALA A 142 2.83 -15.06 20.04
C ALA A 142 2.04 -16.32 19.73
N PRO A 143 2.21 -17.39 20.54
CA PRO A 143 1.50 -18.65 20.35
C PRO A 143 0.01 -18.59 20.75
N TYR A 144 -0.47 -17.45 21.26
CA TYR A 144 -1.85 -17.27 21.72
C TYR A 144 -2.53 -16.11 20.97
N SER A 145 -3.85 -16.20 20.83
CA SER A 145 -4.72 -15.11 20.38
C SER A 145 -4.78 -14.01 21.45
N GLY A 146 -4.78 -12.74 21.04
CA GLY A 146 -4.92 -11.59 21.95
C GLY A 146 -3.64 -10.98 22.53
N VAL A 147 -3.85 -9.94 23.34
CA VAL A 147 -2.86 -9.35 24.26
C VAL A 147 -3.22 -9.83 25.68
N MET A 148 -2.29 -10.51 26.33
CA MET A 148 -2.46 -11.10 27.64
C MET A 148 -1.79 -10.24 28.73
N PRO A 149 -2.26 -10.32 29.99
CA PRO A 149 -1.58 -9.65 31.10
C PRO A 149 -0.12 -10.06 31.19
N GLY A 150 0.79 -9.09 31.14
CA GLY A 150 2.24 -9.31 31.20
C GLY A 150 2.93 -9.40 29.84
N ASP A 151 2.20 -9.32 28.72
CA ASP A 151 2.84 -9.15 27.41
C ASP A 151 3.65 -7.85 27.38
N VAL A 152 4.89 -7.96 26.89
CA VAL A 152 5.77 -6.81 26.66
C VAL A 152 5.76 -6.48 25.17
N PRO A 153 5.48 -5.21 24.78
CA PRO A 153 5.56 -4.78 23.39
C PRO A 153 6.93 -5.08 22.78
N GLN A 154 6.96 -5.42 21.49
CA GLN A 154 8.20 -5.57 20.74
C GLN A 154 8.86 -4.21 20.48
N LEU A 155 8.07 -3.14 20.41
CA LEU A 155 8.53 -1.76 20.20
C LEU A 155 8.33 -0.91 21.44
N SER A 156 9.23 0.03 21.70
CA SER A 156 9.15 0.93 22.85
C SER A 156 8.03 1.98 22.74
N ALA A 157 7.52 2.21 21.53
CA ALA A 157 6.42 3.12 21.24
C ALA A 157 5.78 2.75 19.90
N LEU A 158 4.56 3.25 19.65
CA LEU A 158 3.91 3.16 18.34
C LEU A 158 4.68 4.04 17.33
N GLY A 159 4.84 3.56 16.11
CA GLY A 159 5.46 4.30 15.03
C GLY A 159 5.93 3.39 13.90
N ILE A 160 6.16 4.00 12.74
CA ILE A 160 6.77 3.38 11.57
C ILE A 160 8.29 3.52 11.69
N GLN A 161 9.03 2.43 11.47
CA GLN A 161 10.50 2.44 11.48
C GLN A 161 11.06 2.88 10.12
N ASN A 162 10.40 2.47 9.04
CA ASN A 162 10.78 2.68 7.66
C ASN A 162 9.55 3.10 6.84
N SER A 163 9.56 4.32 6.30
CA SER A 163 8.53 4.80 5.38
C SER A 163 8.87 4.57 3.90
N GLY A 164 10.12 4.18 3.61
CA GLY A 164 10.62 4.12 2.24
C GLY A 164 10.39 5.46 1.52
N PRO A 165 9.91 5.45 0.26
CA PRO A 165 9.64 6.68 -0.48
C PRO A 165 8.32 7.37 -0.08
N PHE A 166 7.51 6.78 0.80
CA PHE A 166 6.15 7.23 1.05
C PHE A 166 6.06 8.34 2.10
N SER A 167 5.11 9.25 1.91
CA SER A 167 4.71 10.23 2.90
C SER A 167 3.31 9.94 3.43
N GLY A 168 2.93 10.59 4.54
CA GLY A 168 1.57 10.53 5.05
C GLY A 168 1.20 9.23 5.80
N LEU A 169 2.11 8.27 5.96
CA LEU A 169 1.83 6.99 6.66
C LEU A 169 1.61 7.11 8.18
N GLY A 170 2.03 8.23 8.79
CA GLY A 170 1.92 8.48 10.23
C GLY A 170 3.14 7.97 11.00
N ASN A 171 3.96 8.88 11.49
CA ASN A 171 5.21 8.55 12.19
C ASN A 171 5.22 8.98 13.67
N ASN A 172 4.09 9.45 14.20
CA ASN A 172 4.03 10.00 15.54
C ASN A 172 3.24 9.08 16.49
N THR A 173 3.62 9.10 17.77
CA THR A 173 3.02 8.33 18.86
C THR A 173 1.66 8.88 19.31
N THR A 174 1.21 9.99 18.73
CA THR A 174 0.13 10.83 19.26
C THR A 174 -1.13 10.75 18.41
N GLU A 175 -1.01 10.33 17.15
CA GLU A 175 -2.12 10.16 16.22
C GLU A 175 -2.16 8.73 15.67
N TYR A 176 -3.27 8.03 15.88
CA TYR A 176 -3.52 6.71 15.33
C TYR A 176 -3.86 6.85 13.84
N TYR A 177 -2.86 6.79 12.97
CA TYR A 177 -3.10 6.82 11.53
C TYR A 177 -3.61 5.44 11.12
N LEU A 178 -4.90 5.39 10.81
CA LEU A 178 -5.58 4.21 10.30
C LEU A 178 -5.96 4.48 8.84
N PHE A 179 -5.82 3.46 8.01
CA PHE A 179 -6.12 3.49 6.58
C PHE A 179 -7.17 2.45 6.26
N TRP A 180 -8.22 2.87 5.56
CA TRP A 180 -9.26 1.96 5.10
C TRP A 180 -8.75 1.00 4.02
N TYR A 181 -9.12 -0.27 4.15
CA TYR A 181 -9.15 -1.21 3.03
C TYR A 181 -10.44 -1.03 2.22
N GLY A 182 -10.45 -1.52 0.99
CA GLY A 182 -11.65 -1.59 0.14
C GLY A 182 -12.69 -2.64 0.58
N LEU A 183 -12.48 -3.29 1.73
CA LEU A 183 -13.30 -4.41 2.21
C LEU A 183 -14.17 -3.98 3.41
N GLN A 184 -15.49 -4.12 3.26
CA GLN A 184 -16.46 -4.06 4.37
C GLN A 184 -16.80 -5.45 4.88
N THR A 185 -17.31 -5.54 6.11
CA THR A 185 -17.84 -6.78 6.68
C THR A 185 -19.12 -6.52 7.46
N THR A 186 -20.03 -7.50 7.41
CA THR A 186 -21.22 -7.56 8.25
C THR A 186 -21.17 -8.71 9.26
N SER A 187 -20.07 -9.45 9.26
CA SER A 187 -19.79 -10.58 10.13
C SER A 187 -19.14 -10.10 11.42
N ASN A 188 -19.91 -9.71 12.45
CA ASN A 188 -19.31 -9.46 13.77
C ASN A 188 -20.32 -9.67 14.90
N TYR A 189 -19.88 -10.34 15.96
CA TYR A 189 -20.61 -10.36 17.23
C TYR A 189 -20.56 -8.95 17.85
N PRO A 190 -21.65 -8.49 18.50
CA PRO A 190 -21.64 -7.22 19.23
C PRO A 190 -20.58 -7.26 20.34
N SER A 191 -19.42 -6.67 20.05
CA SER A 191 -18.37 -6.39 21.00
C SER A 191 -18.31 -4.89 21.25
N PRO A 192 -17.65 -4.42 22.33
CA PRO A 192 -17.50 -2.99 22.58
C PRO A 192 -16.87 -2.22 21.40
N ASP A 193 -16.00 -2.88 20.64
CA ASP A 193 -15.31 -2.30 19.48
C ASP A 193 -16.13 -2.45 18.17
N LEU A 194 -17.17 -3.30 18.15
CA LEU A 194 -17.92 -3.71 16.94
C LEU A 194 -19.42 -3.89 17.24
N ALA A 195 -20.04 -2.84 17.78
CA ALA A 195 -21.44 -2.89 18.24
C ALA A 195 -22.48 -2.98 17.10
N ASN A 196 -22.09 -2.66 15.86
CA ASN A 196 -22.96 -2.61 14.67
C ASN A 196 -22.38 -3.52 13.57
N PRO A 197 -23.18 -4.32 12.83
CA PRO A 197 -22.70 -5.11 11.70
C PRO A 197 -22.41 -4.31 10.41
N ASP A 198 -22.02 -3.04 10.51
CA ASP A 198 -21.73 -2.17 9.36
C ASP A 198 -20.31 -1.59 9.49
N ASN A 199 -19.32 -2.50 9.38
CA ASN A 199 -17.91 -2.19 9.62
C ASN A 199 -17.08 -2.30 8.34
N ALA A 200 -15.91 -1.67 8.36
CA ALA A 200 -14.89 -1.86 7.36
C ALA A 200 -13.53 -2.18 7.97
N TRP A 201 -12.72 -2.88 7.19
CA TRP A 201 -11.36 -3.25 7.56
C TRP A 201 -10.42 -2.06 7.41
N TYR A 202 -9.48 -1.94 8.34
CA TYR A 202 -8.42 -0.95 8.29
C TYR A 202 -7.06 -1.56 8.63
N PHE A 203 -6.00 -0.87 8.22
CA PHE A 203 -4.64 -1.10 8.68
C PHE A 203 -4.12 0.13 9.42
N GLY A 204 -3.41 -0.06 10.52
CA GLY A 204 -2.79 1.01 11.30
C GLY A 204 -1.27 0.92 11.25
N PRO A 205 -0.59 1.56 10.28
CA PRO A 205 0.87 1.50 10.16
C PRO A 205 1.64 1.85 11.44
N PRO A 206 1.26 2.83 12.28
CA PRO A 206 1.98 3.08 13.52
C PRO A 206 2.00 1.89 14.51
N SER A 207 1.04 0.97 14.43
CA SER A 207 1.02 -0.23 15.29
C SER A 207 1.32 -1.52 14.53
N GLY A 208 1.22 -1.52 13.19
CA GLY A 208 1.16 -2.73 12.36
C GLY A 208 -0.17 -3.50 12.48
N GLY A 209 -1.16 -2.94 13.17
CA GLY A 209 -2.41 -3.64 13.45
C GLY A 209 -3.39 -3.63 12.27
N GLN A 210 -4.10 -4.73 12.05
CA GLN A 210 -5.24 -4.84 11.13
C GLN A 210 -6.48 -5.25 11.93
N ARG A 211 -7.57 -4.49 11.85
CA ARG A 211 -8.86 -4.86 12.46
C ARG A 211 -10.01 -4.25 11.65
N VAL A 212 -11.21 -4.39 12.17
CA VAL A 212 -12.44 -3.74 11.70
C VAL A 212 -12.84 -2.60 12.63
N LEU A 213 -13.54 -1.60 12.09
CA LEU A 213 -14.17 -0.49 12.81
C LEU A 213 -15.46 -0.08 12.11
N ASP A 214 -16.35 0.61 12.84
CA ASP A 214 -17.58 1.19 12.29
C ASP A 214 -17.25 2.14 11.13
N LYS A 215 -17.98 1.99 10.01
CA LYS A 215 -17.74 2.74 8.77
C LYS A 215 -17.85 4.25 8.95
N SER A 216 -18.56 4.73 9.97
CA SER A 216 -18.70 6.16 10.28
C SER A 216 -17.47 6.78 10.94
N VAL A 217 -16.53 5.97 11.45
CA VAL A 217 -15.28 6.47 12.02
C VAL A 217 -14.45 7.15 10.93
N LEU A 218 -13.80 8.27 11.27
CA LEU A 218 -12.99 9.00 10.30
C LEU A 218 -11.56 8.46 10.25
N ASN A 219 -11.22 7.76 9.17
CA ASN A 219 -9.88 7.23 8.89
C ASN A 219 -9.37 7.74 7.53
N ARG A 220 -8.11 7.44 7.20
CA ARG A 220 -7.46 7.89 5.97
C ARG A 220 -7.68 6.91 4.82
N ALA A 221 -7.39 7.36 3.61
CA ALA A 221 -7.45 6.56 2.39
C ALA A 221 -6.11 6.64 1.66
N TRP A 222 -5.49 5.49 1.38
CA TRP A 222 -4.27 5.39 0.58
C TRP A 222 -4.60 4.73 -0.75
N ALA A 223 -4.51 5.50 -1.84
CA ALA A 223 -4.86 5.00 -3.16
C ALA A 223 -3.77 4.07 -3.74
N VAL A 224 -4.23 2.97 -4.31
CA VAL A 224 -3.41 2.03 -5.11
C VAL A 224 -4.09 1.74 -6.44
N LEU A 225 -3.32 1.24 -7.39
CA LEU A 225 -3.77 0.80 -8.70
C LEU A 225 -3.21 -0.58 -9.00
N ASP A 226 -3.99 -1.45 -9.63
CA ASP A 226 -3.50 -2.76 -10.09
C ASP A 226 -2.47 -2.61 -11.22
N GLY A 227 -1.36 -3.35 -11.12
CA GLY A 227 -0.29 -3.36 -12.09
C GLY A 227 0.62 -2.13 -12.06
N ASP A 228 1.41 -2.00 -13.12
CA ASP A 228 2.35 -0.90 -13.30
C ASP A 228 1.70 0.29 -14.03
N ILE A 229 1.74 1.48 -13.42
CA ILE A 229 1.36 2.72 -14.09
C ILE A 229 2.44 3.12 -15.12
N ALA A 230 2.22 2.74 -16.37
CA ALA A 230 3.13 3.11 -17.44
C ALA A 230 3.15 4.64 -17.64
N VAL A 231 4.36 5.23 -17.62
CA VAL A 231 4.58 6.57 -18.17
C VAL A 231 4.30 6.51 -19.66
N VAL A 232 3.20 7.11 -20.12
CA VAL A 232 2.98 7.32 -21.56
C VAL A 232 4.18 8.11 -22.08
N PRO A 233 5.01 7.56 -22.99
CA PRO A 233 6.08 8.32 -23.59
C PRO A 233 5.44 9.51 -24.29
N VAL A 234 5.85 10.73 -23.94
CA VAL A 234 5.36 11.92 -24.63
C VAL A 234 5.56 11.66 -26.13
N PRO A 235 4.50 11.68 -26.97
CA PRO A 235 4.63 11.31 -28.37
C PRO A 235 5.76 12.11 -28.99
N ALA A 236 6.61 11.46 -29.79
CA ALA A 236 7.79 12.05 -30.45
C ALA A 236 7.48 13.37 -31.22
N ALA A 237 6.20 13.69 -31.42
CA ALA A 237 5.70 14.99 -31.86
C ALA A 237 6.25 16.19 -31.07
N VAL A 238 6.50 16.08 -29.76
CA VAL A 238 7.08 17.21 -28.98
C VAL A 238 8.50 17.55 -29.44
N TRP A 239 9.27 16.55 -29.88
CA TRP A 239 10.58 16.77 -30.50
C TRP A 239 10.47 17.29 -31.94
N LEU A 240 9.43 16.88 -32.69
CA LEU A 240 9.16 17.41 -34.04
C LEU A 240 8.84 18.92 -34.02
N PHE A 241 8.08 19.41 -33.03
CA PHE A 241 7.80 20.85 -32.91
C PHE A 241 9.02 21.68 -32.48
N GLY A 242 9.94 21.10 -31.70
CA GLY A 242 11.23 21.73 -31.38
C GLY A 242 12.13 21.91 -32.61
N SER A 243 12.16 20.91 -33.50
CA SER A 243 12.96 20.97 -34.74
C SER A 243 12.41 21.92 -35.81
N ALA A 244 11.08 22.08 -35.87
CA ALA A 244 10.42 23.00 -36.83
C ALA A 244 10.65 24.49 -36.50
N LEU A 245 10.74 24.84 -35.21
CA LEU A 245 11.02 26.23 -34.79
C LEU A 245 12.50 26.62 -34.98
N GLY A 246 13.43 25.67 -34.86
CA GLY A 246 14.86 25.90 -35.12
C GLY A 246 15.18 26.21 -36.59
N LEU A 247 14.45 25.58 -37.53
CA LEU A 247 14.66 25.78 -38.97
C LEU A 247 14.11 27.13 -39.48
N MET A 248 13.04 27.67 -38.88
CA MET A 248 12.52 28.99 -39.24
C MET A 248 13.38 30.16 -38.72
N GLY A 249 14.15 29.95 -37.65
CA GLY A 249 15.10 30.95 -37.13
C GLY A 249 16.33 31.17 -38.04
N PHE A 250 16.80 30.11 -38.71
CA PHE A 250 17.94 30.21 -39.64
C PHE A 250 17.58 30.86 -40.98
N ALA A 251 16.32 30.74 -41.43
CA ALA A 251 15.87 31.35 -42.69
C ALA A 251 15.76 32.88 -42.61
N ARG A 252 15.57 33.47 -41.42
CA ARG A 252 15.46 34.93 -41.23
C ARG A 252 16.78 35.68 -41.07
N ARG A 253 17.91 35.00 -40.88
CA ARG A 253 19.24 35.65 -40.72
C ARG A 253 20.04 35.80 -42.02
N LYS A 254 19.54 35.34 -43.16
CA LYS A 254 20.20 35.47 -44.48
C LYS A 254 19.62 36.56 -45.38
N ALA A 255 18.70 37.38 -44.88
CA ALA A 255 18.18 38.55 -45.58
C ALA A 255 18.49 39.83 -44.79
N SER A 256 19.75 40.23 -44.79
CA SER A 256 20.24 41.58 -44.50
C SER A 256 21.55 41.78 -45.23
#